data_AF-A0A8C0VMG4-F1
#
_entry.id   AF-A0A8C0VMG4-F1
#
_cell.length_a   1.000
_cell.length_b   1.000
_cell.length_c   1.000
_cell.angle_alpha   90.00
_cell.angle_beta   90.00
_cell.angle_gamma   90.00
#
_symmetry.space_group_name_H-M   'P 1'
#
loop_
_entity.id
_entity.type
_entity.pdbx_description
1 polymer ?
#
loop_
_entity_poly.entity_id
_entity_poly.type
_entity_poly.pdbx_seq_one_letter_code
_entity_poly.pdbx_strand_id
1 'polypeptide(L)'
;MPNPHVNFKALWHGLLSGKVLHMLTTAEGIMTQTDRLNGDGLQEVFATNLFGHFMLVRQLQALLCGNEKPSRLIWTSSSNARESAFSLSDYQHAKGQESYSSSKYATDLTSVVLNRKFNGQGLYSSVVCPGLVMSNMTYRILPIFLWKLLMPIMWLIRFFAKTYTLTPYNGAEAHVWLFKQKPEYLDSLVKYHSCTSGLGRCYVEPRK
;
A
#
# COMPACT_ATOMS: atom_id res chain seq x y z
N MET A 1 11.44 9.54 -1.43
CA MET A 1 9.98 9.45 -1.76
C MET A 1 9.87 9.27 -3.26
N PRO A 2 8.98 8.39 -3.78
CA PRO A 2 8.82 8.25 -5.23
C PRO A 2 8.48 9.62 -5.83
N ASN A 3 9.06 9.92 -6.98
CA ASN A 3 8.73 11.13 -7.75
C ASN A 3 7.78 10.71 -8.89
N PRO A 4 6.46 10.64 -8.65
CA PRO A 4 5.51 10.20 -9.66
C PRO A 4 5.39 11.26 -10.76
N HIS A 5 5.59 10.84 -12.00
CA HIS A 5 5.29 11.64 -13.18
C HIS A 5 4.07 11.09 -13.90
N VAL A 6 3.18 11.99 -14.35
CA VAL A 6 2.00 11.61 -15.14
C VAL A 6 2.42 11.44 -16.59
N ASN A 7 2.24 10.23 -17.11
CA ASN A 7 2.33 10.00 -18.55
C ASN A 7 1.02 10.43 -19.22
N PHE A 8 0.95 11.69 -19.64
CA PHE A 8 -0.24 12.27 -20.27
C PHE A 8 -0.67 11.54 -21.56
N LYS A 9 0.28 10.95 -22.30
CA LYS A 9 -0.03 10.17 -23.50
C LYS A 9 -0.75 8.86 -23.13
N ALA A 10 -0.28 8.18 -22.08
CA ALA A 10 -0.94 6.99 -21.55
C ALA A 10 -2.31 7.33 -20.94
N LEU A 11 -2.42 8.47 -20.23
CA LEU A 11 -3.69 8.95 -19.68
C LEU A 11 -4.73 9.20 -20.78
N TRP A 12 -4.35 9.92 -21.85
CA TRP A 12 -5.24 10.23 -22.97
C TRP A 12 -5.69 8.98 -23.72
N HIS A 13 -4.75 8.06 -23.98
CA HIS A 13 -5.05 6.78 -24.62
C HIS A 13 -5.90 5.88 -23.72
N GLY A 14 -5.69 5.94 -22.41
CA GLY A 14 -6.51 5.27 -21.39
C GLY A 14 -7.96 5.75 -21.41
N LEU A 15 -8.15 7.08 -21.39
CA LEU A 15 -9.46 7.75 -21.48
C LEU A 15 -10.27 7.30 -22.70
N LEU A 16 -9.61 7.02 -23.82
CA LEU A 16 -10.25 6.61 -25.07
C LEU A 16 -10.45 5.08 -25.24
N SER A 17 -9.86 4.25 -24.39
CA SER A 17 -9.79 2.78 -24.61
C SER A 17 -10.68 1.93 -23.70
N GLY A 18 -11.61 2.54 -22.96
CA GLY A 18 -12.53 1.82 -22.05
C GLY A 18 -11.88 1.24 -20.79
N LYS A 19 -10.55 1.29 -20.67
CA LYS A 19 -9.78 0.90 -19.47
C LYS A 19 -9.70 2.00 -18.40
N VAL A 20 -10.45 3.07 -18.56
CA VAL A 20 -10.44 4.27 -17.72
C VAL A 20 -10.63 3.94 -16.25
N LEU A 21 -11.63 3.12 -15.92
CA LEU A 21 -11.92 2.80 -14.53
C LEU A 21 -10.78 2.01 -13.87
N HIS A 22 -10.19 1.05 -14.59
CA HIS A 22 -9.02 0.31 -14.10
C HIS A 22 -7.83 1.25 -13.91
N MET A 23 -7.52 2.10 -14.90
CA MET A 23 -6.39 3.03 -14.83
C MET A 23 -6.57 4.10 -13.75
N LEU A 24 -7.77 4.62 -13.54
CA LEU A 24 -8.04 5.57 -12.46
C LEU A 24 -7.94 4.90 -11.08
N THR A 25 -8.36 3.63 -10.97
CA THR A 25 -8.39 2.90 -9.69
C THR A 25 -7.01 2.41 -9.24
N THR A 26 -6.15 2.01 -10.18
CA THR A 26 -4.81 1.48 -9.89
C THR A 26 -3.69 2.48 -10.15
N ALA A 27 -3.98 3.59 -10.86
CA ALA A 27 -2.99 4.49 -11.45
C ALA A 27 -2.00 3.77 -12.40
N GLU A 28 -2.33 2.56 -12.84
CA GLU A 28 -1.47 1.71 -13.66
C GLU A 28 -1.25 2.33 -15.05
N GLY A 29 0.01 2.38 -15.48
CA GLY A 29 0.42 2.99 -16.75
C GLY A 29 0.35 4.53 -16.78
N ILE A 30 -0.30 5.18 -15.82
CA ILE A 30 -0.38 6.64 -15.71
C ILE A 30 0.80 7.20 -14.92
N MET A 31 1.20 6.54 -13.82
CA MET A 31 2.30 6.98 -12.98
C MET A 31 3.57 6.19 -13.30
N THR A 32 4.54 6.85 -13.95
CA THR A 32 5.91 6.36 -13.98
C THR A 32 6.63 6.83 -12.72
N GLN A 33 7.26 5.90 -12.03
CA GLN A 33 8.04 6.19 -10.82
C GLN A 33 9.51 6.15 -11.17
N THR A 34 10.19 7.28 -11.00
CA THR A 34 11.65 7.31 -10.99
C THR A 34 12.13 7.17 -9.56
N ASP A 35 12.99 6.18 -9.32
CA ASP A 35 13.71 6.02 -8.06
C ASP A 35 15.16 6.48 -8.22
N ARG A 36 15.82 6.77 -7.10
CA ARG A 36 17.24 7.10 -7.05
C ARG A 36 17.96 6.11 -6.13
N LEU A 37 19.25 5.92 -6.36
CA LEU A 37 20.06 5.12 -5.46
C LEU A 37 20.39 5.92 -4.19
N ASN A 38 20.35 5.25 -3.05
CA ASN A 38 20.85 5.77 -1.78
C ASN A 38 22.38 5.57 -1.66
N GLY A 39 22.98 5.94 -0.52
CA GLY A 39 24.42 5.79 -0.29
C GLY A 39 24.93 4.34 -0.30
N ASP A 40 24.05 3.36 -0.13
CA ASP A 40 24.37 1.93 -0.15
C ASP A 40 24.20 1.30 -1.54
N GLY A 41 23.88 2.10 -2.56
CA GLY A 41 23.60 1.61 -3.91
C GLY A 41 22.26 0.90 -4.08
N LEU A 42 21.32 1.10 -3.14
CA LEU A 42 19.97 0.53 -3.18
C LEU A 42 18.95 1.57 -3.65
N GLN A 43 17.90 1.11 -4.33
CA GLN A 43 16.77 1.96 -4.70
C GLN A 43 16.11 2.55 -3.44
N GLU A 44 16.11 3.87 -3.32
CA GLU A 44 15.77 4.59 -2.09
C GLU A 44 14.33 4.29 -1.65
N VAL A 45 13.36 4.22 -2.56
CA VAL A 45 11.97 3.90 -2.21
C VAL A 45 11.86 2.47 -1.71
N PHE A 46 12.53 1.51 -2.35
CA PHE A 46 12.50 0.11 -1.93
C PHE A 46 13.15 -0.06 -0.55
N ALA A 47 14.35 0.50 -0.37
CA ALA A 47 15.08 0.46 0.89
C ALA A 47 14.30 1.12 2.02
N THR A 48 13.67 2.28 1.78
CA THR A 48 12.85 2.99 2.78
C THR A 48 11.60 2.19 3.15
N ASN A 49 10.85 1.73 2.15
CA ASN A 49 9.55 1.08 2.37
C ASN A 49 9.68 -0.31 2.99
N LEU A 50 10.73 -1.06 2.64
CA LEU A 50 10.92 -2.43 3.09
C LEU A 50 12.07 -2.57 4.09
N PHE A 51 13.30 -2.32 3.66
CA PHE A 51 14.49 -2.66 4.46
C PHE A 51 14.58 -1.87 5.77
N GLY A 52 14.30 -0.57 5.75
CA GLY A 52 14.27 0.24 6.97
C GLY A 52 13.27 -0.27 7.99
N HIS A 53 12.05 -0.58 7.56
CA HIS A 53 11.01 -1.13 8.43
C HIS A 53 11.32 -2.55 8.91
N PHE A 54 11.86 -3.40 8.03
CA PHE A 54 12.30 -4.73 8.41
C PHE A 54 13.40 -4.67 9.47
N MET A 55 14.41 -3.83 9.29
CA MET A 55 15.47 -3.62 10.31
C MET A 55 14.89 -3.14 11.64
N LEU A 56 13.97 -2.17 11.62
CA LEU A 56 13.29 -1.73 12.84
C LEU A 56 12.58 -2.89 13.57
N VAL A 57 11.82 -3.70 12.84
CA VAL A 57 11.13 -4.88 13.41
C VAL A 57 12.13 -5.90 13.97
N ARG A 58 13.24 -6.14 13.26
CA ARG A 58 14.29 -7.06 13.72
C ARG A 58 14.94 -6.59 15.03
N GLN A 59 15.21 -5.29 15.16
CA GLN A 59 15.80 -4.72 16.37
C GLN A 59 14.82 -4.73 17.56
N LEU A 60 13.53 -4.55 17.31
CA LEU A 60 12.50 -4.60 18.34
C LEU A 60 11.99 -6.02 18.64
N GLN A 61 12.45 -7.04 17.92
CA GLN A 61 11.89 -8.40 18.01
C GLN A 61 11.87 -8.93 19.45
N ALA A 62 12.95 -8.76 20.21
CA ALA A 62 13.06 -9.26 21.58
C ALA A 62 12.07 -8.58 22.55
N LEU A 63 11.64 -7.35 22.25
CA LEU A 63 10.63 -6.62 23.03
C LEU A 63 9.19 -6.96 22.60
N LEU A 64 9.02 -7.43 21.37
CA LEU A 64 7.71 -7.75 20.80
C LEU A 64 7.31 -9.22 21.03
N CYS A 65 8.27 -10.12 21.24
CA CYS A 65 8.05 -11.54 21.45
C CYS A 65 8.07 -11.93 22.93
N GLY A 66 7.27 -12.91 23.34
CA GLY A 66 7.29 -13.47 24.69
C GLY A 66 6.57 -12.65 25.76
N ASN A 67 5.80 -11.63 25.36
CA ASN A 67 4.97 -10.83 26.27
C ASN A 67 3.74 -11.61 26.75
N GLU A 68 3.24 -11.28 27.95
CA GLU A 68 1.98 -11.85 28.47
C GLU A 68 0.78 -11.58 27.55
N LYS A 69 0.81 -10.44 26.85
CA LYS A 69 -0.21 -10.06 25.86
C LYS A 69 0.37 -10.17 24.44
N PRO A 70 -0.40 -10.68 23.47
CA PRO A 70 0.03 -10.74 22.07
C PRO A 70 0.41 -9.36 21.52
N SER A 71 1.55 -9.31 20.84
CA SER A 71 2.00 -8.15 20.08
C SER A 71 1.49 -8.20 18.65
N ARG A 72 1.24 -7.02 18.08
CA ARG A 72 0.69 -6.88 16.72
C ARG A 72 1.63 -6.04 15.87
N LEU A 73 1.97 -6.56 14.70
CA LEU A 73 2.72 -5.87 13.67
C LEU A 73 1.80 -5.62 12.48
N ILE A 74 1.47 -4.35 12.22
CA ILE A 74 0.55 -3.95 11.15
C ILE A 74 1.34 -3.26 10.04
N TRP A 75 1.46 -3.91 8.88
CA TRP A 75 2.16 -3.41 7.72
C TRP A 75 1.23 -2.62 6.79
N THR A 76 1.63 -1.41 6.40
CA THR A 76 0.88 -0.62 5.40
C THR A 76 1.37 -0.93 3.99
N SER A 77 0.61 -1.77 3.29
CA SER A 77 0.81 -2.12 1.89
C SER A 77 0.00 -1.18 0.96
N SER A 78 -0.25 -1.62 -0.27
CA SER A 78 -0.99 -0.88 -1.31
C SER A 78 -1.74 -1.85 -2.23
N SER A 79 -2.72 -1.34 -2.97
CA SER A 79 -3.32 -2.02 -4.11
C SER A 79 -2.31 -2.21 -5.25
N ASN A 80 -1.23 -1.43 -5.28
CA ASN A 80 -0.18 -1.51 -6.29
C ASN A 80 0.91 -2.54 -5.93
N ALA A 81 0.74 -3.29 -4.84
CA ALA A 81 1.58 -4.44 -4.52
C ALA A 81 1.34 -5.55 -5.56
N ARG A 82 2.23 -5.61 -6.57
CA ARG A 82 2.11 -6.53 -7.69
C ARG A 82 3.26 -7.51 -7.71
N GLU A 83 2.95 -8.78 -7.93
CA GLU A 83 3.93 -9.84 -8.11
C GLU A 83 4.85 -9.57 -9.31
N SER A 84 4.28 -9.10 -10.43
CA SER A 84 5.05 -8.79 -11.65
C SER A 84 6.10 -7.69 -11.48
N ALA A 85 6.01 -6.88 -10.42
CA ALA A 85 6.96 -5.82 -10.12
C ALA A 85 8.16 -6.32 -9.28
N PHE A 86 8.07 -7.52 -8.70
CA PHE A 86 9.07 -8.08 -7.80
C PHE A 86 9.71 -9.34 -8.41
N SER A 87 11.01 -9.53 -8.19
CA SER A 87 11.74 -10.72 -8.63
C SER A 87 12.49 -11.34 -7.47
N LEU A 88 12.35 -12.66 -7.28
CA LEU A 88 13.13 -13.39 -6.28
C LEU A 88 14.63 -13.45 -6.63
N SER A 89 14.98 -13.44 -7.92
CA SER A 89 16.38 -13.39 -8.36
C SER A 89 17.00 -11.99 -8.20
N ASP A 90 16.17 -10.96 -7.98
CA ASP A 90 16.57 -9.59 -7.67
C ASP A 90 15.76 -9.08 -6.47
N TYR A 91 15.86 -9.78 -5.35
CA TYR A 91 15.08 -9.48 -4.14
C TYR A 91 15.38 -8.11 -3.52
N GLN A 92 16.51 -7.50 -3.90
CA GLN A 92 16.88 -6.13 -3.50
C GLN A 92 16.30 -5.06 -4.42
N HIS A 93 15.65 -5.48 -5.51
CA HIS A 93 15.15 -4.61 -6.54
C HIS A 93 16.27 -3.69 -7.07
N ALA A 94 17.44 -4.25 -7.38
CA ALA A 94 18.58 -3.48 -7.89
C ALA A 94 18.40 -3.07 -9.36
N LYS A 95 17.74 -3.90 -10.17
CA LYS A 95 17.56 -3.71 -11.63
C LYS A 95 16.11 -3.41 -12.03
N GLY A 96 15.15 -3.62 -11.14
CA GLY A 96 13.73 -3.41 -11.41
C GLY A 96 13.35 -1.94 -11.56
N GLN A 97 12.28 -1.65 -12.32
CA GLN A 97 11.84 -0.27 -12.61
C GLN A 97 10.71 0.23 -11.69
N GLU A 98 10.03 -0.67 -10.97
CA GLU A 98 8.83 -0.34 -10.20
C GLU A 98 9.03 -0.50 -8.69
N SER A 99 9.98 0.24 -8.12
CA SER A 99 10.43 0.06 -6.74
C SER A 99 9.35 0.18 -5.69
N TYR A 100 8.37 1.08 -5.86
CA TYR A 100 7.23 1.16 -4.96
C TYR A 100 6.37 -0.11 -5.01
N SER A 101 5.94 -0.52 -6.21
CA SER A 101 5.07 -1.69 -6.39
C SER A 101 5.75 -2.96 -5.86
N SER A 102 7.02 -3.11 -6.19
CA SER A 102 7.90 -4.18 -5.70
C SER A 102 8.04 -4.16 -4.18
N SER A 103 8.30 -2.99 -3.57
CA SER A 103 8.44 -2.86 -2.11
C SER A 103 7.15 -3.20 -1.35
N LYS A 104 5.98 -2.89 -1.94
CA LYS A 104 4.68 -3.19 -1.33
C LYS A 104 4.32 -4.67 -1.47
N TYR A 105 4.67 -5.30 -2.59
CA TYR A 105 4.55 -6.76 -2.71
C TYR A 105 5.50 -7.50 -1.76
N ALA A 106 6.76 -7.08 -1.68
CA ALA A 106 7.73 -7.63 -0.75
C ALA A 106 7.33 -7.43 0.72
N THR A 107 6.61 -6.33 1.03
CA THR A 107 6.01 -6.09 2.36
C THR A 107 4.95 -7.14 2.69
N ASP A 108 4.09 -7.50 1.72
CA ASP A 108 3.07 -8.54 1.89
C ASP A 108 3.73 -9.89 2.21
N LEU A 109 4.72 -10.29 1.40
CA LEU A 109 5.49 -11.51 1.61
C LEU A 109 6.19 -11.52 2.97
N THR A 110 6.81 -10.39 3.34
CA THR A 110 7.50 -10.24 4.62
C THR A 110 6.56 -10.41 5.79
N SER A 111 5.35 -9.84 5.73
CA SER A 111 4.34 -10.02 6.78
C SER A 111 3.95 -11.48 6.96
N VAL A 112 3.71 -12.21 5.86
CA VAL A 112 3.38 -13.65 5.91
C VAL A 112 4.51 -14.45 6.57
N VAL A 113 5.75 -14.20 6.16
CA VAL A 113 6.94 -14.90 6.71
C VAL A 113 7.13 -14.57 8.19
N LEU A 114 7.01 -13.30 8.58
CA LEU A 114 7.16 -12.89 9.98
C LEU A 114 6.06 -13.48 10.87
N ASN A 115 4.80 -13.50 10.40
CA ASN A 115 3.72 -14.14 11.14
C ASN A 115 4.01 -15.62 11.37
N ARG A 116 4.39 -16.36 10.31
CA ARG A 116 4.72 -17.80 10.42
C ARG A 116 5.88 -18.07 11.38
N LYS A 117 6.84 -17.16 11.46
CA LYS A 117 8.04 -17.32 12.29
C LYS A 117 7.82 -16.97 13.76
N PHE A 118 6.97 -15.97 14.05
CA PHE A 118 6.88 -15.37 15.38
C PHE A 118 5.52 -15.47 16.05
N ASN A 119 4.47 -15.97 15.37
CA ASN A 119 3.15 -16.12 15.99
C ASN A 119 3.17 -17.04 17.23
N GLY A 120 3.97 -18.12 17.21
CA GLY A 120 4.19 -19.01 18.34
C GLY A 120 4.91 -18.34 19.53
N GLN A 121 5.52 -17.18 19.31
CA GLN A 121 6.13 -16.34 20.35
C GLN A 121 5.23 -15.14 20.71
N GLY A 122 3.97 -15.15 20.30
CA GLY A 122 3.00 -14.10 20.62
C GLY A 122 3.09 -12.85 19.75
N LEU A 123 3.86 -12.86 18.66
CA LEU A 123 3.95 -11.74 17.70
C LEU A 123 3.23 -12.08 16.39
N TYR A 124 2.13 -11.36 16.13
CA TYR A 124 1.28 -11.57 14.97
C TYR A 124 1.46 -10.45 13.96
N SER A 125 1.56 -10.79 12.67
CA SER A 125 1.77 -9.84 11.58
C SER A 125 0.60 -9.83 10.62
N SER A 126 0.10 -8.64 10.29
CA SER A 126 -1.04 -8.43 9.40
C SER A 126 -0.78 -7.27 8.44
N VAL A 127 -1.46 -7.26 7.30
CA VAL A 127 -1.27 -6.26 6.24
C VAL A 127 -2.55 -5.47 6.02
N VAL A 128 -2.40 -4.16 5.84
CA VAL A 128 -3.49 -3.27 5.43
C VAL A 128 -3.24 -2.60 4.09
N CYS A 129 -4.32 -2.32 3.38
CA CYS A 129 -4.32 -1.45 2.21
C CYS A 129 -5.24 -0.25 2.48
N PRO A 130 -4.72 0.98 2.56
CA PRO A 130 -5.53 2.17 2.89
C PRO A 130 -6.43 2.64 1.73
N GLY A 131 -6.33 2.01 0.55
CA GLY A 131 -7.01 2.46 -0.66
C GLY A 131 -6.38 3.72 -1.27
N LEU A 132 -7.15 4.39 -2.14
CA LEU A 132 -6.74 5.64 -2.78
C LEU A 132 -7.00 6.83 -1.85
N VAL A 133 -5.97 7.20 -1.09
CA VAL A 133 -5.99 8.33 -0.15
C VAL A 133 -5.45 9.60 -0.83
N MET A 134 -6.15 10.73 -0.68
CA MET A 134 -5.57 12.02 -1.05
C MET A 134 -4.60 12.45 0.05
N SER A 135 -3.32 12.40 -0.25
CA SER A 135 -2.23 12.78 0.65
C SER A 135 -1.34 13.84 -0.02
N ASN A 136 -0.36 14.37 0.71
CA ASN A 136 0.64 15.26 0.13
C ASN A 136 1.39 14.63 -1.06
N MET A 137 1.50 13.29 -1.14
CA MET A 137 2.06 12.64 -2.32
C MET A 137 1.14 12.79 -3.53
N THR A 138 -0.16 12.59 -3.33
CA THR A 138 -1.17 12.68 -4.39
C THR A 138 -1.34 14.11 -4.89
N TYR A 139 -1.44 15.09 -3.98
CA TYR A 139 -1.63 16.49 -4.36
C TYR A 139 -0.47 17.09 -5.16
N ARG A 140 0.74 16.55 -5.04
CA ARG A 140 1.92 17.00 -5.81
C ARG A 140 1.89 16.61 -7.30
N ILE A 141 0.99 15.72 -7.70
CA ILE A 141 0.96 15.12 -9.04
C ILE A 141 0.33 16.08 -10.07
N LEU A 142 -0.70 16.83 -9.66
CA LEU A 142 -1.44 17.74 -10.53
C LEU A 142 -1.58 19.12 -9.86
N PRO A 143 -1.71 20.21 -10.63
CA PRO A 143 -2.03 21.52 -10.09
C PRO A 143 -3.33 21.54 -9.28
N ILE A 144 -3.40 22.40 -8.26
CA ILE A 144 -4.54 22.49 -7.33
C ILE A 144 -5.88 22.72 -8.06
N PHE A 145 -5.90 23.54 -9.12
CA PHE A 145 -7.13 23.80 -9.87
C PHE A 145 -7.67 22.54 -10.56
N LEU A 146 -6.79 21.66 -11.04
CA LEU A 146 -7.18 20.42 -11.70
C LEU A 146 -7.71 19.42 -10.66
N TRP A 147 -7.13 19.37 -9.46
CA TRP A 147 -7.69 18.61 -8.34
C TRP A 147 -9.11 19.10 -7.99
N LYS A 148 -9.34 20.42 -7.92
CA LYS A 148 -10.69 20.95 -7.66
C LYS A 148 -11.72 20.47 -8.70
N LEU A 149 -11.33 20.37 -9.97
CA LEU A 149 -12.19 19.84 -11.04
C LEU A 149 -12.41 18.32 -10.93
N LEU A 150 -11.38 17.56 -10.56
CA LEU A 150 -11.45 16.10 -10.46
C LEU A 150 -12.17 15.60 -9.20
N MET A 151 -12.15 16.35 -8.09
CA MET A 151 -12.70 15.90 -6.81
C MET A 151 -14.18 15.46 -6.89
N PRO A 152 -15.12 16.20 -7.51
CA PRO A 152 -16.50 15.73 -7.67
C PRO A 152 -16.59 14.41 -8.43
N ILE A 153 -15.76 14.23 -9.47
CA ILE A 153 -15.70 12.99 -10.25
C ILE A 153 -15.19 11.83 -9.39
N MET A 154 -14.17 12.06 -8.56
CA MET A 154 -13.64 11.04 -7.66
C MET A 154 -14.66 10.61 -6.59
N TRP A 155 -15.48 11.54 -6.10
CA TRP A 155 -16.61 11.23 -5.23
C TRP A 155 -17.68 10.39 -5.94
N LEU A 156 -17.95 10.65 -7.22
CA LEU A 156 -18.86 9.83 -8.02
C LEU A 156 -18.27 8.42 -8.26
N ILE A 157 -16.98 8.33 -8.60
CA ILE A 157 -16.28 7.05 -8.81
C ILE A 157 -16.33 6.18 -7.55
N ARG A 158 -16.35 6.76 -6.35
CA ARG A 158 -16.47 6.03 -5.07
C ARG A 158 -17.70 5.10 -5.03
N PHE A 159 -18.79 5.41 -5.73
CA PHE A 159 -19.95 4.51 -5.81
C PHE A 159 -19.65 3.18 -6.51
N PHE A 160 -18.67 3.17 -7.40
CA PHE A 160 -18.27 2.00 -8.19
C PHE A 160 -16.93 1.41 -7.71
N ALA A 161 -16.08 2.21 -7.09
CA ALA A 161 -14.76 1.83 -6.61
C ALA A 161 -14.62 2.08 -5.10
N LYS A 162 -14.98 1.06 -4.32
CA LYS A 162 -15.01 1.08 -2.85
C LYS A 162 -13.67 1.43 -2.18
N THR A 163 -12.55 1.21 -2.86
CA THR A 163 -11.20 1.53 -2.37
C THR A 163 -10.86 3.03 -2.45
N TYR A 164 -11.76 3.87 -2.97
CA TYR A 164 -11.59 5.33 -3.01
C TYR A 164 -11.93 5.95 -1.66
N THR A 165 -11.01 5.81 -0.71
CA THR A 165 -11.15 6.38 0.63
C THR A 165 -11.10 7.90 0.61
N LEU A 166 -10.31 8.48 -0.29
CA LEU A 166 -10.07 9.92 -0.54
C LEU A 166 -9.50 10.72 0.64
N THR A 167 -9.82 10.38 1.88
CA THR A 167 -9.28 11.09 3.06
C THR A 167 -8.35 10.16 3.87
N PRO A 168 -7.32 10.71 4.54
CA PRO A 168 -6.49 9.92 5.45
C PRO A 168 -7.29 9.26 6.57
N TYR A 169 -8.34 9.93 7.05
CA TYR A 169 -9.26 9.38 8.05
C TYR A 169 -9.93 8.09 7.56
N ASN A 170 -10.51 8.10 6.36
CA ASN A 170 -11.15 6.92 5.77
C ASN A 170 -10.10 5.83 5.45
N GLY A 171 -8.89 6.23 5.04
CA GLY A 171 -7.79 5.32 4.75
C GLY A 171 -7.27 4.58 5.98
N ALA A 172 -7.45 5.13 7.18
CA ALA A 172 -7.01 4.52 8.44
C ALA A 172 -8.00 3.49 9.01
N GLU A 173 -9.17 3.29 8.40
CA GLU A 173 -10.22 2.39 8.90
C GLU A 173 -9.69 0.97 9.17
N ALA A 174 -8.97 0.37 8.22
CA ALA A 174 -8.41 -0.98 8.38
C ALA A 174 -7.35 -1.06 9.48
N HIS A 175 -6.54 -0.01 9.67
CA HIS A 175 -5.57 0.05 10.77
C HIS A 175 -6.27 0.01 12.13
N VAL A 176 -7.27 0.88 12.31
CA VAL A 176 -8.02 0.98 13.58
C VAL A 176 -8.82 -0.29 13.82
N TRP A 177 -9.43 -0.85 12.78
CA TRP A 177 -10.17 -2.10 12.88
C TRP A 177 -9.28 -3.27 13.30
N LEU A 178 -8.10 -3.43 12.68
CA LEU A 178 -7.14 -4.48 13.04
C LEU A 178 -6.64 -4.35 14.47
N PHE A 179 -6.38 -3.12 14.92
CA PHE A 179 -5.96 -2.86 16.31
C PHE A 179 -7.00 -3.35 17.32
N LYS A 180 -8.29 -3.25 16.99
CA LYS A 180 -9.40 -3.73 17.84
C LYS A 180 -9.60 -5.25 17.79
N GLN A 181 -8.99 -5.96 16.84
CA GLN A 181 -9.15 -7.41 16.72
C GLN A 181 -8.20 -8.17 17.65
N LYS A 182 -8.60 -9.41 17.96
CA LYS A 182 -7.72 -10.42 18.52
C LYS A 182 -6.83 -10.97 17.40
N PRO A 183 -5.52 -10.74 17.44
CA PRO A 183 -4.65 -11.02 16.30
C PRO A 183 -4.51 -12.51 15.98
N GLU A 184 -4.78 -13.38 16.95
CA GLU A 184 -4.73 -14.84 16.82
C GLU A 184 -5.80 -15.39 15.87
N TYR A 185 -6.89 -14.65 15.67
CA TYR A 185 -8.00 -15.03 14.79
C TYR A 185 -7.92 -14.40 13.39
N LEU A 186 -6.89 -13.61 13.12
CA LEU A 186 -6.70 -12.99 11.81
C LEU A 186 -6.04 -13.96 10.84
N ASP A 187 -6.50 -13.97 9.59
CA ASP A 187 -5.85 -14.73 8.53
C ASP A 187 -4.62 -13.97 8.05
N SER A 188 -3.44 -14.53 8.31
CA SER A 188 -2.16 -13.92 7.91
C SER A 188 -1.92 -13.85 6.40
N LEU A 189 -2.73 -14.58 5.60
CA LEU A 189 -2.68 -14.55 4.14
C LEU A 189 -3.62 -13.49 3.55
N VAL A 190 -4.36 -12.77 4.40
CA VAL A 190 -5.32 -11.76 3.97
C VAL A 190 -4.74 -10.36 4.14
N LYS A 191 -4.92 -9.56 3.10
CA LYS A 191 -4.75 -8.10 3.12
C LYS A 191 -6.07 -7.45 3.45
N TYR A 192 -6.10 -6.60 4.47
CA TYR A 192 -7.31 -5.90 4.92
C TYR A 192 -7.39 -4.52 4.26
N HIS A 193 -8.43 -4.29 3.45
CA HIS A 193 -8.60 -3.03 2.73
C HIS A 193 -9.50 -2.06 3.49
N SER A 194 -9.05 -0.82 3.62
CA SER A 194 -9.92 0.31 3.97
C SER A 194 -10.80 0.63 2.77
N CYS A 195 -12.11 0.52 2.97
CA CYS A 195 -13.11 0.80 1.96
C CYS A 195 -14.05 1.90 2.44
N THR A 196 -14.62 2.65 1.51
CA THR A 196 -15.62 3.67 1.77
C THR A 196 -16.79 3.49 0.81
N SER A 197 -18.01 3.41 1.34
CA SER A 197 -19.23 3.34 0.53
C SER A 197 -19.43 4.65 -0.25
N GLY A 198 -20.27 4.65 -1.28
CA GLY A 198 -20.62 5.87 -2.02
C GLY A 198 -21.15 6.99 -1.11
N LEU A 199 -21.85 6.62 -0.03
CA LEU A 199 -22.37 7.54 1.00
C LEU A 199 -21.34 7.96 2.06
N GLY A 200 -20.08 7.54 1.94
CA GLY A 200 -19.01 7.94 2.85
C GLY A 200 -18.83 7.07 4.09
N ARG A 201 -19.55 5.95 4.23
CA ARG A 201 -19.39 5.03 5.37
C ARG A 201 -18.15 4.15 5.18
N CYS A 202 -17.24 4.17 6.15
CA CYS A 202 -16.04 3.34 6.14
C CYS A 202 -16.33 1.92 6.63
N TYR A 203 -15.61 0.95 6.06
CA TYR A 203 -15.62 -0.45 6.47
C TYR A 203 -14.35 -1.15 6.01
N VAL A 204 -14.11 -2.36 6.52
CA VAL A 204 -12.96 -3.19 6.16
C VAL A 204 -13.39 -4.34 5.28
N GLU A 205 -12.64 -4.60 4.21
CA GLU A 205 -12.85 -5.74 3.34
C GLU A 205 -11.58 -6.61 3.28
N PRO A 206 -11.61 -7.87 3.75
CA PRO A 206 -10.50 -8.79 3.62
C PRO A 206 -10.36 -9.28 2.16
N ARG A 207 -9.13 -9.31 1.63
CA ARG A 207 -8.80 -9.85 0.30
C ARG A 207 -7.58 -10.75 0.39
N LYS A 208 -7.62 -11.90 -0.29
CA LYS A 208 -6.47 -12.81 -0.45
C LYS A 208 -5.60 -12.37 -1.62
#